data_AF-A0A8X6JIX4-F1
#
_entry.id   AF-A0A8X6JIX4-F1
#
_cell.length_a   1.000
_cell.length_b   1.000
_cell.length_c   1.000
_cell.angle_alpha   90.00
_cell.angle_beta   90.00
_cell.angle_gamma   90.00
#
_symmetry.space_group_name_H-M   'P 1'
#
loop_
_entity.id
_entity.type
_entity.pdbx_description
1 polymer ?
#
loop_
_entity_poly.entity_id
_entity_poly.type
_entity_poly.pdbx_seq_one_letter_code
_entity_poly.pdbx_strand_id
1 'polypeptide(L)'
;MELLSIYTAIKHFRHILEGRSFVIHTDHKPIIFAFQHHIDKTLPSQAWQMSYIAQFSTNIRYVKWEENVVSSALSRINAISTPSPIDYALILEFRNDEDLKTWKNNS
;
A
#
# COMPACT_ATOMS: atom_id res chain seq x y z
N MET A 1 -5.25 7.99 9.65
CA MET A 1 -4.78 6.77 10.37
C MET A 1 -3.48 6.31 9.74
N GLU A 2 -2.36 6.96 10.05
CA GLU A 2 -1.11 6.75 9.29
C GLU A 2 -0.16 5.77 9.98
N LEU A 3 -0.15 5.75 11.31
CA LEU A 3 0.56 4.72 12.09
C LEU A 3 0.01 3.32 11.76
N LEU A 4 -1.31 3.23 11.62
CA LEU A 4 -1.97 1.99 11.21
C LEU A 4 -1.55 1.55 9.81
N SER A 5 -1.42 2.48 8.85
CA SER A 5 -0.96 2.17 7.50
C SER A 5 0.45 1.58 7.48
N ILE A 6 1.37 2.12 8.30
CA ILE A 6 2.72 1.58 8.43
C ILE A 6 2.67 0.19 9.08
N TYR A 7 1.90 0.04 10.16
CA TYR A 7 1.70 -1.24 10.84
C TYR A 7 1.15 -2.32 9.90
N THR A 8 0.10 -2.01 9.12
CA THR A 8 -0.50 -2.96 8.18
C THR A 8 0.45 -3.29 7.03
N ALA A 9 1.21 -2.32 6.52
CA ALA A 9 2.23 -2.55 5.50
C ALA A 9 3.31 -3.52 5.99
N ILE A 10 3.84 -3.30 7.21
CA ILE A 10 4.84 -4.21 7.80
C ILE A 10 4.26 -5.60 8.03
N LYS A 11 3.01 -5.69 8.51
CA LYS A 11 2.33 -6.98 8.70
C LYS A 11 2.14 -7.72 7.37
N HIS A 12 1.82 -7.01 6.29
CA HIS A 12 1.64 -7.58 4.95
C HIS A 12 2.97 -8.08 4.37
N PHE A 13 4.03 -7.26 4.46
CA PHE A 13 5.35 -7.59 3.94
C PHE A 13 6.27 -8.30 4.94
N ARG A 14 5.72 -8.82 6.05
CA ARG A 14 6.48 -9.40 7.17
C ARG A 14 7.55 -10.39 6.68
N HIS A 15 7.16 -11.33 5.84
CA HIS A 15 8.02 -12.39 5.30
C HIS A 15 9.18 -11.87 4.43
N ILE A 16 9.04 -10.67 3.84
CA ILE A 16 10.08 -10.03 3.03
C ILE A 16 11.02 -9.19 3.91
N LEU A 17 10.47 -8.57 4.95
CA LEU A 17 11.18 -7.63 5.82
C LEU A 17 11.91 -8.34 6.97
N GLU A 18 11.50 -9.54 7.36
CA GLU A 18 12.10 -10.31 8.44
C GLU A 18 13.57 -10.62 8.15
N GLY A 19 14.45 -10.26 9.08
CA GLY A 19 15.91 -10.43 8.96
C GLY A 19 16.61 -9.45 8.02
N ARG A 20 15.93 -8.42 7.49
CA ARG A 20 16.53 -7.41 6.60
C ARG A 20 16.48 -6.01 7.21
N SER A 21 17.53 -5.22 7.01
CA SER A 21 17.51 -3.79 7.32
C SER A 21 16.78 -3.03 6.23
N PHE A 22 15.77 -2.24 6.57
CA PHE A 22 15.03 -1.39 5.64
C PHE A 22 14.72 -0.02 6.24
N VAL A 23 14.40 0.93 5.37
CA VAL A 23 14.05 2.32 5.73
C VAL A 23 12.58 2.56 5.44
N ILE A 24 11.86 3.09 6.43
CA ILE A 24 10.46 3.48 6.28
C ILE A 24 10.42 4.95 5.87
N HIS A 25 9.81 5.24 4.72
CA HIS A 25 9.61 6.60 4.25
C HIS A 25 8.17 7.02 4.54
N THR A 26 8.00 8.16 5.21
CA THR A 26 6.68 8.71 5.53
C THR A 26 6.69 10.23 5.42
N ASP A 27 5.57 10.79 4.98
CA ASP A 27 5.27 12.21 4.95
C ASP A 27 4.62 12.71 6.26
N HIS A 28 4.51 11.85 7.28
CA HIS A 28 3.89 12.20 8.55
C HIS A 28 4.88 12.60 9.62
N LYS A 29 5.10 13.92 9.74
CA LYS A 29 6.00 14.49 10.76
C LYS A 29 5.68 14.05 12.21
N PRO A 30 4.42 13.96 12.65
CA PRO A 30 4.11 13.54 14.03
C PRO A 30 4.58 12.13 14.39
N ILE A 31 4.58 11.20 13.42
CA ILE A 31 5.04 9.81 13.67
C ILE A 31 6.56 9.80 13.86
N ILE A 32 7.28 10.53 13.03
CA ILE A 32 8.74 10.64 13.14
C ILE A 32 9.14 11.19 14.50
N PHE A 33 8.45 12.27 14.92
CA PHE A 33 8.67 12.86 16.22
C PHE A 33 8.34 11.89 17.37
N ALA A 34 7.27 11.09 17.24
CA ALA A 34 6.91 10.08 18.24
C ALA A 34 7.90 8.91 18.35
N PHE A 35 8.60 8.56 17.27
CA PHE A 35 9.70 7.57 17.31
C PHE A 35 11.02 8.18 17.80
N GLN A 36 11.27 9.46 17.55
CA GLN A 36 12.51 10.16 17.95
C GLN A 36 12.50 10.62 19.40
N HIS A 37 11.34 11.00 19.92
CA HIS A 37 11.16 11.43 21.29
C HIS A 37 10.13 10.48 21.87
N HIS A 38 10.52 9.67 22.87
CA HIS A 38 9.59 8.76 23.55
C HIS A 38 8.42 9.56 24.15
N ILE A 39 7.32 9.71 23.40
CA ILE A 39 6.17 10.49 23.85
C ILE A 39 5.42 9.62 24.86
N ASP A 40 5.57 9.95 26.13
CA ASP A 40 4.87 9.34 27.28
C ASP A 40 3.33 9.50 27.25
N LYS A 41 2.78 10.15 26.22
CA LYS A 41 1.35 10.49 26.08
C LYS A 41 0.63 9.76 24.93
N THR A 42 1.18 8.66 24.42
CA THR A 42 0.49 7.85 23.40
C THR A 42 -0.57 6.94 24.02
N LEU A 43 -1.71 6.75 23.35
CA LEU A 43 -2.68 5.73 23.76
C LEU A 43 -1.99 4.35 23.81
N PRO A 44 -2.38 3.45 24.74
CA PRO A 44 -1.77 2.11 24.85
C PRO A 44 -1.75 1.35 23.53
N SER A 45 -2.84 1.40 22.75
CA SER A 45 -2.93 0.74 21.43
C SER A 45 -1.91 1.29 20.41
N GLN A 46 -1.66 2.59 20.41
CA GLN A 46 -0.67 3.21 19.53
C GLN A 46 0.75 2.85 19.97
N ALA A 47 1.00 2.79 21.28
CA ALA A 47 2.29 2.33 21.82
C ALA A 47 2.60 0.88 21.41
N TRP A 48 1.60 -0.01 21.43
CA TRP A 48 1.75 -1.38 20.91
C TRP A 48 2.09 -1.43 19.42
N GLN A 49 1.43 -0.62 18.60
CA GLN A 49 1.75 -0.51 17.17
C GLN A 49 3.18 0.02 16.95
N MET A 50 3.57 1.06 17.69
CA MET A 50 4.91 1.63 17.63
C MET A 50 5.98 0.59 18.01
N SER A 51 5.76 -0.15 19.10
CA SER A 51 6.64 -1.22 19.56
C SER A 51 6.75 -2.35 18.56
N TYR A 52 5.64 -2.74 17.92
CA TYR A 52 5.66 -3.73 16.85
C TYR A 52 6.51 -3.27 15.66
N ILE A 53 6.33 -2.03 15.22
CA ILE A 53 7.11 -1.46 14.11
C ILE A 53 8.60 -1.41 14.47
N ALA A 54 8.92 -1.00 15.71
CA ALA A 54 10.30 -0.90 16.21
C ALA A 54 11.04 -2.26 16.25
N GLN A 55 10.33 -3.38 16.36
CA GLN A 55 10.94 -4.72 16.26
C GLN A 55 11.48 -5.02 14.86
N PHE A 56 10.92 -4.41 13.81
CA PHE A 56 11.37 -4.60 12.44
C PHE A 56 12.38 -3.54 12.01
N SER A 57 12.07 -2.27 12.25
CA SER A 57 12.98 -1.17 11.93
C SER A 57 12.67 0.07 12.76
N THR A 58 13.74 0.76 13.17
CA THR A 58 13.70 2.10 13.79
C THR A 58 14.16 3.20 12.83
N ASN A 59 14.56 2.85 11.61
CA ASN A 59 15.06 3.81 10.62
C ASN A 59 13.89 4.37 9.80
N ILE A 60 13.28 5.44 10.33
CA ILE A 60 12.15 6.13 9.73
C ILE A 60 12.59 7.50 9.24
N ARG A 61 12.34 7.82 7.96
CA ARG A 61 12.73 9.08 7.32
C ARG A 61 11.52 9.85 6.81
N TYR A 62 11.60 11.16 6.99
CA TYR A 62 10.64 12.09 6.41
C TYR A 62 10.86 12.19 4.90
N VAL A 63 9.77 12.10 4.14
CA VAL A 63 9.73 12.49 2.74
C VAL A 63 8.67 13.57 2.58
N LYS A 64 8.97 14.60 1.80
CA LYS A 64 7.99 15.66 1.53
C LYS A 64 6.80 15.04 0.79
N TRP A 65 5.58 15.45 1.15
CA TRP A 65 4.35 14.97 0.49
C TRP A 65 4.41 15.04 -1.05
N GLU A 66 4.98 16.12 -1.60
CA GLU A 66 5.13 16.31 -3.05
C GLU A 66 6.03 15.27 -3.73
N GLU A 67 7.00 14.72 -2.99
CA GLU A 67 7.91 13.68 -3.48
C GLU A 67 7.33 12.28 -3.28
N ASN A 68 6.32 12.14 -2.42
CA ASN A 68 5.66 10.87 -2.11
C ASN A 68 4.55 10.50 -3.11
N VAL A 69 4.83 10.71 -4.41
CA VAL A 69 3.87 10.50 -5.51
C VAL A 69 3.37 9.04 -5.53
N VAL A 70 4.24 8.08 -5.22
CA VAL A 70 3.90 6.65 -5.19
C VAL A 70 2.86 6.35 -4.11
N SER A 71 3.08 6.80 -2.87
CA SER A 71 2.10 6.62 -1.80
C SER A 71 0.79 7.34 -2.10
N SER A 72 0.87 8.56 -2.63
CA SER A 72 -0.32 9.32 -3.03
C SER A 72 -1.12 8.58 -4.11
N ALA A 73 -0.47 8.02 -5.12
CA ALA A 73 -1.10 7.24 -6.17
C ALA A 73 -1.73 5.96 -5.63
N LEU A 74 -1.00 5.18 -4.82
CA LEU A 74 -1.51 3.94 -4.21
C LEU A 74 -2.70 4.20 -3.28
N SER A 75 -2.64 5.28 -2.49
CA SER A 75 -3.75 5.67 -1.61
C SER A 75 -4.99 6.08 -2.40
N ARG A 76 -4.83 6.73 -3.57
CA ARG A 76 -5.96 7.09 -4.45
C ARG A 76 -6.55 5.87 -5.14
N ILE A 77 -5.72 4.94 -5.60
CA ILE A 77 -6.18 3.70 -6.24
C ILE A 77 -7.00 2.86 -5.25
N ASN A 78 -6.56 2.73 -4.00
CA ASN A 78 -7.31 1.99 -2.99
C ASN A 78 -8.67 2.64 -2.63
N ALA A 79 -8.82 3.95 -2.84
CA ALA A 79 -10.12 4.63 -2.72
C ALA A 79 -11.06 4.33 -3.92
N ILE A 80 -10.49 3.97 -5.07
CA ILE A 80 -11.20 3.56 -6.29
C ILE A 80 -11.20 2.03 -6.33
N SER A 81 -11.83 1.39 -5.36
CA SER A 81 -12.12 -0.05 -5.48
C SER A 81 -13.06 -0.26 -6.68
N THR A 82 -12.74 -1.28 -7.47
CA THR A 82 -13.22 -1.60 -8.82
C THR A 82 -14.73 -1.51 -9.06
N PRO A 83 -15.20 -1.25 -10.30
CA PRO A 83 -16.56 -1.61 -10.67
C PRO A 83 -16.78 -3.10 -10.42
N SER A 84 -18.04 -3.49 -10.18
CA SER A 84 -18.54 -4.82 -9.81
C SER A 84 -17.86 -6.02 -10.50
N PRO A 85 -18.00 -7.25 -9.97
CA PRO A 85 -17.36 -8.45 -10.51
C PRO A 85 -17.48 -8.50 -12.04
N ILE A 86 -16.34 -8.62 -12.71
CA ILE A 86 -16.29 -8.81 -14.16
C ILE A 86 -17.03 -10.12 -14.44
N ASP A 87 -18.16 -10.03 -15.12
CA ASP A 87 -18.95 -11.19 -15.52
C ASP A 87 -18.21 -11.92 -16.65
N TYR A 88 -17.52 -12.99 -16.29
CA TYR A 88 -16.79 -13.83 -17.22
C TYR A 88 -17.71 -14.49 -18.26
N ALA A 89 -19.02 -14.61 -18.01
CA ALA A 89 -19.97 -15.13 -18.97
C ALA A 89 -20.11 -14.20 -20.19
N LEU A 90 -20.15 -12.89 -19.95
CA LEU A 90 -20.24 -11.88 -21.01
C LEU A 90 -19.01 -11.91 -21.93
N ILE A 91 -17.82 -12.16 -21.36
CA ILE A 91 -16.56 -12.26 -22.11
C ILE A 91 -16.55 -13.48 -23.04
N LEU A 92 -17.19 -14.58 -22.63
CA LEU A 92 -17.29 -15.79 -23.45
C LEU A 92 -18.30 -15.63 -24.59
N GLU A 93 -19.37 -14.85 -24.39
CA GLU A 93 -20.34 -14.55 -25.44
C GLU A 93 -19.72 -13.71 -26.57
N PHE A 94 -18.95 -12.65 -26.24
CA PHE A 94 -18.23 -11.84 -27.23
C PHE A 94 -17.13 -12.58 -27.99
N ARG A 95 -16.68 -13.75 -27.50
CA ARG A 95 -15.69 -14.57 -28.21
C ARG A 95 -16.28 -15.29 -29.43
N ASN A 96 -17.60 -15.44 -29.46
CA ASN A 96 -18.30 -16.14 -30.53
C ASN A 96 -18.80 -15.23 -31.65
N ASP A 97 -18.61 -13.90 -31.55
CA ASP A 97 -18.93 -13.01 -32.66
C ASP A 97 -17.96 -13.24 -33.84
N GLU A 98 -18.53 -13.71 -34.95
CA GLU A 98 -17.84 -14.19 -36.15
C GLU A 98 -17.11 -13.11 -36.96
N ASP A 99 -17.07 -11.86 -36.48
CA ASP A 99 -16.53 -10.71 -37.22
C ASP A 99 -15.00 -10.71 -37.36
N LEU A 100 -14.27 -11.53 -36.60
CA LEU A 100 -12.81 -11.67 -36.73
C LEU A 100 -12.35 -12.58 -37.88
N LYS A 101 -13.26 -13.28 -38.57
CA LYS A 101 -12.90 -14.14 -39.72
C LYS A 101 -12.63 -13.34 -41.00
N THR A 102 -13.16 -12.12 -41.13
CA THR A 102 -13.07 -11.32 -42.36
C THR A 102 -11.69 -10.68 -42.59
N TRP A 103 -10.92 -10.45 -41.52
CA TRP A 103 -9.59 -9.84 -41.61
C TRP A 103 -8.45 -10.81 -41.96
N LYS A 104 -8.63 -12.11 -41.76
CA LYS A 104 -7.60 -13.13 -42.07
C LYS A 104 -7.59 -13.58 -43.53
N ASN A 105 -8.61 -13.25 -44.32
CA ASN A 105 -8.74 -13.70 -45.70
C ASN A 105 -8.31 -12.67 -46.77
N ASN A 106 -7.77 -11.50 -46.37
CA ASN A 106 -7.34 -10.44 -47.29
C ASN A 106 -5.89 -9.97 -47.02
N SER A 107 -4.95 -10.89 -46.75
CA SER A 107 -3.50 -10.59 -46.72
C SER A 107 -2.72 -11.65 -47.49
#